data_AF-A0A7H0H5F5-F1
#
_entry.id   AF-A0A7H0H5F5-F1
#
_cell.length_a   1.000
_cell.length_b   1.000
_cell.length_c   1.000
_cell.angle_alpha   90.00
_cell.angle_beta   90.00
_cell.angle_gamma   90.00
#
_symmetry.space_group_name_H-M   'P 1'
#
loop_
_entity.id
_entity.type
_entity.pdbx_description
1 polymer ?
#
loop_
_entity_poly.entity_id
_entity_poly.type
_entity_poly.pdbx_seq_one_letter_code
_entity_poly.pdbx_strand_id
1 'polypeptide(L)'
;MGFIGATVDASLSRLTQLAEAGDDAAVRREMLAWTPQEMLSAVNVARRCDISLLRETDRLTGLGPAFAWLLALSRDGRCREIAAVRLVADSSPLSDRMLAVLAADHVERVRARAWRAIEQRLSPARAATMLPVLIALRHRRWGRRRWTATARW
;
A
#
# COMPACT_ATOMS: atom_id res chain seq x y z
N MET A 1 2.17 24.30 3.46
CA MET A 1 2.21 22.84 3.19
C MET A 1 1.88 21.99 4.44
N GLY A 2 1.13 22.52 5.44
CA GLY A 2 0.84 21.81 6.70
C GLY A 2 -0.55 21.16 6.82
N PHE A 3 -1.52 21.56 5.99
CA PHE A 3 -2.92 21.09 6.12
C PHE A 3 -3.13 19.62 5.69
N ILE A 4 -2.45 19.15 4.65
CA ILE A 4 -2.64 17.79 4.13
C ILE A 4 -2.16 16.73 5.15
N GLY A 5 -1.13 17.03 5.94
CA GLY A 5 -0.57 16.08 6.92
C GLY A 5 -1.54 15.76 8.06
N ALA A 6 -2.18 16.78 8.63
CA ALA A 6 -3.10 16.61 9.76
C ALA A 6 -4.38 15.85 9.37
N THR A 7 -4.92 16.12 8.17
CA THR A 7 -6.10 15.41 7.66
C THR A 7 -5.80 13.93 7.40
N VAL A 8 -4.64 13.64 6.82
CA VAL A 8 -4.21 12.26 6.52
C VAL A 8 -3.98 11.44 7.79
N ASP A 9 -3.41 12.05 8.83
CA ASP A 9 -3.16 11.36 10.10
C ASP A 9 -4.48 10.97 10.79
N ALA A 10 -5.44 11.89 10.85
CA ALA A 10 -6.78 11.61 11.37
C ALA A 10 -7.51 10.51 10.58
N SER A 11 -7.38 10.51 9.25
CA SER A 11 -7.93 9.43 8.41
C SER A 11 -7.25 8.08 8.67
N LEU A 12 -5.94 8.03 8.88
CA LEU A 12 -5.24 6.78 9.19
C LEU A 12 -5.67 6.19 10.54
N SER A 13 -5.85 7.03 11.56
CA SER A 13 -6.42 6.59 12.85
C SER A 13 -7.84 6.05 12.70
N ARG A 14 -8.67 6.71 11.90
CA ARG A 14 -10.06 6.25 11.64
C ARG A 14 -10.09 4.91 10.90
N LEU A 15 -9.27 4.74 9.86
CA LEU A 15 -9.18 3.48 9.13
C LEU A 15 -8.73 2.31 10.02
N THR A 16 -7.84 2.58 10.97
CA THR A 16 -7.40 1.61 11.97
C THR A 16 -8.58 1.14 12.81
N GLN A 17 -9.34 2.07 13.38
CA GLN A 17 -10.52 1.75 14.20
C GLN A 17 -11.58 0.96 13.42
N LEU A 18 -11.83 1.34 12.17
CA LEU A 18 -12.77 0.63 11.29
C LEU A 18 -12.31 -0.81 11.01
N ALA A 19 -11.01 -1.03 10.77
CA ALA A 19 -10.46 -2.36 10.54
C ALA A 19 -10.49 -3.22 11.81
N GLU A 20 -10.17 -2.65 12.97
CA GLU A 20 -10.29 -3.33 14.27
C GLU A 20 -11.73 -3.73 14.59
N ALA A 21 -12.71 -2.91 14.19
CA ALA A 21 -14.13 -3.23 14.29
C ALA A 21 -14.61 -4.25 13.22
N GLY A 22 -13.76 -4.64 12.28
CA GLY A 22 -14.09 -5.56 11.18
C GLY A 22 -14.96 -4.95 10.07
N ASP A 23 -15.08 -3.62 9.99
CA ASP A 23 -15.87 -2.95 8.95
C ASP A 23 -15.04 -2.76 7.66
N ASP A 24 -14.78 -3.87 6.97
CA ASP A 24 -14.01 -3.89 5.73
C ASP A 24 -14.60 -2.96 4.66
N ALA A 25 -15.93 -2.84 4.63
CA ALA A 25 -16.64 -2.02 3.66
C ALA A 25 -16.41 -0.53 3.91
N ALA A 26 -16.42 -0.08 5.17
CA ALA A 26 -16.11 1.30 5.50
C ALA A 26 -14.65 1.66 5.21
N VAL A 27 -13.69 0.79 5.58
CA VAL A 27 -12.28 0.97 5.23
C VAL A 27 -12.13 1.12 3.72
N ARG A 28 -12.75 0.23 2.95
CA ARG A 28 -12.72 0.28 1.48
C ARG A 28 -13.27 1.60 0.93
N ARG A 29 -14.46 2.02 1.40
CA ARG A 29 -15.10 3.27 0.94
C ARG A 29 -14.21 4.48 1.22
N GLU A 30 -13.65 4.56 2.42
CA GLU A 30 -12.81 5.68 2.83
C GLU A 30 -11.50 5.73 2.02
N MET A 31 -10.82 4.59 1.86
CA MET A 31 -9.58 4.55 1.05
C MET A 31 -9.83 4.77 -0.46
N LEU A 32 -10.99 4.37 -1.00
CA LEU A 32 -11.34 4.63 -2.40
C LEU A 32 -11.63 6.11 -2.67
N ALA A 33 -12.11 6.83 -1.66
CA ALA A 33 -12.36 8.27 -1.74
C ALA A 33 -11.06 9.08 -1.83
N TRP A 34 -9.93 8.52 -1.42
CA TRP A 34 -8.64 9.18 -1.56
C TRP A 34 -8.22 9.34 -3.02
N THR A 35 -7.75 10.55 -3.33
CA THR A 35 -6.96 10.82 -4.52
C THR A 35 -5.63 10.05 -4.47
N PRO A 36 -4.97 9.82 -5.62
CA PRO A 36 -3.63 9.23 -5.63
C PRO A 36 -2.62 9.97 -4.73
N GLN A 37 -2.69 11.29 -4.66
CA GLN A 37 -1.80 12.12 -3.84
C GLN A 37 -2.05 11.94 -2.35
N GLU A 38 -3.32 11.86 -1.92
CA GLU A 38 -3.68 11.57 -0.53
C GLU A 38 -3.22 10.17 -0.14
N MET A 39 -3.44 9.17 -1.02
CA MET A 39 -2.94 7.81 -0.82
C MET A 39 -1.42 7.77 -0.63
N LEU A 40 -0.66 8.46 -1.49
CA LEU A 40 0.81 8.52 -1.34
C LEU A 40 1.25 9.30 -0.10
N SER A 41 0.49 10.33 0.30
CA SER A 41 0.72 11.06 1.54
C SER A 41 0.49 10.17 2.76
N ALA A 42 -0.61 9.39 2.76
CA ALA A 42 -0.92 8.39 3.77
C ALA A 42 0.18 7.33 3.90
N VAL A 43 0.67 6.81 2.77
CA VAL A 43 1.82 5.89 2.73
C VAL A 43 3.06 6.53 3.38
N ASN A 44 3.34 7.81 3.09
CA ASN A 44 4.50 8.49 3.66
C ASN A 44 4.34 8.75 5.17
N VAL A 45 3.15 9.16 5.63
CA VAL A 45 2.84 9.38 7.04
C VAL A 45 2.93 8.06 7.80
N ALA A 46 2.24 7.02 7.34
CA ALA A 46 2.23 5.70 7.97
C ALA A 46 3.64 5.11 8.14
N ARG A 47 4.51 5.30 7.13
CA ARG A 47 5.91 4.83 7.18
C ARG A 47 6.81 5.65 8.10
N ARG A 48 6.48 6.92 8.38
CA ARG A 48 7.25 7.80 9.28
C ARG A 48 6.85 7.61 10.73
N CYS A 49 5.54 7.56 10.99
CA CYS A 49 4.98 7.55 12.34
C CYS A 49 5.01 6.17 13.00
N ASP A 50 5.53 5.14 12.32
CA ASP A 50 5.50 3.73 12.76
C ASP A 50 4.14 3.38 13.35
N ILE A 51 3.09 3.57 12.53
CA ILE A 51 1.75 3.15 12.94
C ILE A 51 1.85 1.64 13.16
N SER A 52 2.00 1.27 14.44
CA SER A 52 2.35 -0.06 14.94
C SER A 52 1.19 -1.04 14.83
N LEU A 53 0.36 -0.81 13.81
CA LEU A 53 -0.89 -1.45 13.51
C LEU A 53 -0.79 -2.97 13.68
N LEU A 54 0.34 -3.60 13.30
CA LEU A 54 0.41 -5.05 13.17
C LEU A 54 1.82 -5.60 13.48
N ARG A 55 2.35 -5.35 14.68
CA ARG A 55 3.62 -5.99 15.12
C ARG A 55 3.54 -7.52 15.24
N GLU A 56 2.34 -8.08 15.30
CA GLU A 56 2.12 -9.53 15.41
C GLU A 56 1.62 -10.10 14.07
N THR A 57 2.55 -10.40 13.17
CA THR A 57 2.23 -10.96 11.85
C THR A 57 1.51 -12.31 11.91
N ASP A 58 1.67 -13.06 13.01
CA ASP A 58 1.13 -14.41 13.16
C ASP A 58 -0.37 -14.43 13.48
N ARG A 59 -0.94 -13.35 14.02
CA ARG A 59 -2.40 -13.22 14.24
C ARG A 59 -3.19 -12.81 13.01
N LEU A 60 -2.51 -12.53 11.88
CA LEU A 60 -3.14 -11.91 10.72
C LEU A 60 -3.89 -12.91 9.83
N THR A 61 -3.71 -14.22 9.99
CA THR A 61 -4.21 -15.26 9.07
C THR A 61 -5.73 -15.41 9.00
N GLY A 62 -6.50 -14.77 9.89
CA GLY A 62 -7.97 -14.76 9.85
C GLY A 62 -8.60 -13.38 9.61
N LEU A 63 -7.81 -12.34 9.37
CA LEU A 63 -8.30 -10.97 9.27
C LEU A 63 -8.73 -10.63 7.84
N GLY A 64 -9.86 -9.92 7.73
CA GLY A 64 -10.53 -9.57 6.47
C GLY A 64 -9.70 -8.71 5.51
N PRO A 65 -10.21 -8.46 4.29
CA PRO A 65 -9.54 -7.68 3.25
C PRO A 65 -9.01 -6.31 3.69
N ALA A 66 -9.63 -5.61 4.65
CA ALA A 66 -9.13 -4.32 5.13
C ALA A 66 -7.72 -4.39 5.67
N PHE A 67 -7.39 -5.47 6.37
CA PHE A 67 -6.05 -5.65 6.92
C PHE A 67 -5.00 -5.77 5.82
N ALA A 68 -5.32 -6.33 4.65
CA ALA A 68 -4.38 -6.37 3.53
C ALA A 68 -4.06 -4.95 3.01
N TRP A 69 -5.05 -4.05 2.93
CA TRP A 69 -4.82 -2.67 2.52
C TRP A 69 -4.02 -1.89 3.57
N LEU A 70 -4.31 -2.05 4.86
CA LEU A 70 -3.55 -1.41 5.93
C LEU A 70 -2.11 -1.92 6.01
N LEU A 71 -1.89 -3.23 5.85
CA LEU A 71 -0.54 -3.81 5.78
C LEU A 71 0.30 -3.21 4.66
N ALA A 72 -0.29 -2.86 3.53
CA ALA A 72 0.43 -2.21 2.42
C ALA A 72 0.93 -0.79 2.76
N LEU A 73 0.33 -0.13 3.75
CA LEU A 73 0.76 1.17 4.28
C LEU A 73 1.88 1.05 5.32
N SER A 74 2.06 -0.13 5.91
CA SER A 74 3.00 -0.38 7.01
C SER A 74 4.43 0.07 6.70
N ARG A 75 5.15 0.48 7.74
CA ARG A 75 6.60 0.73 7.70
C ARG A 75 7.40 -0.55 7.51
N ASP A 76 6.91 -1.68 8.01
CA ASP A 76 7.58 -2.98 7.90
C ASP A 76 7.44 -3.56 6.49
N GLY A 77 8.58 -3.89 5.88
CA GLY A 77 8.65 -4.52 4.56
C GLY A 77 8.00 -5.90 4.53
N ARG A 78 8.06 -6.68 5.62
CA ARG A 78 7.43 -8.01 5.69
C ARG A 78 5.91 -7.90 5.69
N CYS A 79 5.34 -6.96 6.45
CA CYS A 79 3.92 -6.63 6.38
C CYS A 79 3.46 -6.26 4.96
N ARG A 80 4.21 -5.39 4.27
CA ARG A 80 3.90 -4.99 2.89
C ARG A 80 4.04 -6.13 1.89
N GLU A 81 4.98 -7.04 2.12
CA GLU A 81 5.15 -8.24 1.33
C GLU A 81 3.95 -9.20 1.50
N ILE A 82 3.44 -9.37 2.73
CA ILE A 82 2.22 -10.13 3.01
C ILE A 82 1.02 -9.48 2.33
N ALA A 83 0.92 -8.14 2.39
CA ALA A 83 -0.12 -7.41 1.68
C ALA A 83 -0.11 -7.71 0.18
N ALA A 84 1.06 -7.62 -0.47
CA ALA A 84 1.18 -7.91 -1.90
C ALA A 84 0.65 -9.31 -2.28
N VAL A 85 0.86 -10.31 -1.42
CA VAL A 85 0.33 -11.67 -1.62
C VAL A 85 -1.20 -11.71 -1.45
N ARG A 86 -1.73 -11.08 -0.40
CA ARG A 86 -3.18 -11.12 -0.11
C ARG A 86 -4.01 -10.35 -1.12
N LEU A 87 -3.51 -9.23 -1.62
CA LEU A 87 -4.20 -8.39 -2.60
C LEU A 87 -4.41 -9.11 -3.95
N VAL A 88 -3.67 -10.19 -4.24
CA VAL A 88 -3.89 -11.03 -5.43
C VAL A 88 -5.30 -11.60 -5.46
N ALA A 89 -5.83 -12.00 -4.30
CA ALA A 89 -7.15 -12.63 -4.20
C ALA A 89 -8.31 -11.62 -4.20
N ASP A 90 -8.06 -10.35 -3.86
CA ASP A 90 -9.10 -9.32 -3.83
C ASP A 90 -9.24 -8.63 -5.18
N SER A 91 -10.36 -8.83 -5.87
CA SER A 91 -10.61 -8.28 -7.21
C SER A 91 -10.93 -6.78 -7.22
N SER A 92 -11.01 -6.12 -6.06
CA SER A 92 -11.44 -4.72 -5.94
C SER A 92 -10.50 -3.70 -6.61
N PRO A 93 -11.03 -2.54 -7.07
CA PRO A 93 -10.21 -1.44 -7.58
C PRO A 93 -9.20 -0.90 -6.55
N LEU A 94 -9.53 -0.98 -5.26
CA LEU A 94 -8.61 -0.55 -4.20
C LEU A 94 -7.36 -1.42 -4.18
N SER A 95 -7.51 -2.74 -4.33
CA SER A 95 -6.37 -3.65 -4.41
C SER A 95 -5.46 -3.36 -5.60
N ASP A 96 -6.01 -2.99 -6.75
CA ASP A 96 -5.22 -2.58 -7.91
C ASP A 96 -4.41 -1.29 -7.60
N ARG A 97 -5.04 -0.27 -6.99
CA ARG A 97 -4.33 0.95 -6.55
C ARG A 97 -3.21 0.64 -5.56
N MET A 98 -3.47 -0.22 -4.58
CA MET A 98 -2.47 -0.60 -3.56
C MET A 98 -1.31 -1.41 -4.16
N LEU A 99 -1.58 -2.31 -5.12
CA LEU A 99 -0.54 -3.02 -5.86
C LEU A 99 0.34 -2.04 -6.66
N ALA A 100 -0.22 -0.99 -7.27
CA ALA A 100 0.56 0.04 -7.93
C ALA A 100 1.49 0.80 -6.96
N VAL A 101 1.05 1.08 -5.73
CA VAL A 101 1.91 1.64 -4.67
C VAL A 101 3.07 0.69 -4.34
N LEU A 102 2.78 -0.61 -4.17
CA LEU A 102 3.77 -1.62 -3.80
C LEU A 102 4.75 -1.96 -4.94
N ALA A 103 4.32 -1.82 -6.20
CA ALA A 103 5.19 -1.99 -7.37
C ALA A 103 6.34 -0.95 -7.40
N ALA A 104 6.14 0.20 -6.75
CA ALA A 104 7.14 1.24 -6.54
C ALA A 104 7.76 1.23 -5.12
N ASP A 105 7.64 0.13 -4.37
CA ASP A 105 8.22 0.03 -3.04
C ASP A 105 9.77 0.10 -3.08
N HIS A 106 10.39 0.52 -1.99
CA HIS A 106 11.86 0.55 -1.92
C HIS A 106 12.46 -0.85 -1.68
N VAL A 107 11.68 -1.76 -1.08
CA VAL A 107 12.08 -3.15 -0.85
C VAL A 107 11.86 -3.96 -2.13
N GLU A 108 12.93 -4.52 -2.67
CA GLU A 108 12.92 -5.27 -3.93
C GLU A 108 11.94 -6.44 -3.93
N ARG A 109 11.92 -7.22 -2.84
CA ARG A 109 11.04 -8.36 -2.69
C ARG A 109 9.55 -7.97 -2.71
N VAL A 110 9.20 -6.83 -2.12
CA VAL A 110 7.84 -6.28 -2.15
C VAL A 110 7.47 -5.89 -3.59
N ARG A 111 8.37 -5.20 -4.31
CA ARG A 111 8.15 -4.84 -5.72
C ARG A 111 7.94 -6.09 -6.58
N ALA A 112 8.82 -7.08 -6.47
CA ALA A 112 8.75 -8.30 -7.27
C ALA A 112 7.41 -9.04 -7.07
N ARG A 113 6.91 -9.11 -5.82
CA ARG A 113 5.60 -9.71 -5.54
C ARG A 113 4.44 -8.88 -6.09
N ALA A 114 4.49 -7.57 -5.94
CA ALA A 114 3.47 -6.69 -6.47
C ALA A 114 3.40 -6.76 -8.01
N TRP A 115 4.55 -6.79 -8.70
CA TRP A 115 4.59 -6.97 -10.15
C TRP A 115 4.00 -8.31 -10.59
N ARG A 116 4.38 -9.41 -9.94
CA ARG A 116 3.79 -10.73 -10.22
C ARG A 116 2.27 -10.75 -10.01
N ALA A 117 1.78 -10.07 -8.97
CA ALA A 117 0.35 -9.93 -8.71
C ALA A 117 -0.36 -9.12 -9.81
N ILE A 118 0.26 -8.03 -10.28
CA ILE A 118 -0.26 -7.19 -11.37
C ILE A 118 -0.31 -7.98 -12.68
N GLU A 119 0.75 -8.72 -13.02
CA GLU A 119 0.84 -9.55 -14.22
C GLU A 119 -0.28 -10.60 -14.29
N GLN A 120 -0.58 -11.26 -13.16
CA GLN A 120 -1.66 -12.25 -13.06
C GLN A 120 -3.06 -11.65 -13.29
N ARG A 121 -3.19 -10.34 -13.22
CA ARG A 121 -4.47 -9.61 -13.23
C ARG A 121 -4.52 -8.57 -14.33
N LEU A 122 -3.63 -8.62 -15.32
CA LEU A 122 -3.51 -7.56 -16.29
C LEU A 122 -4.76 -7.49 -17.18
N SER A 123 -5.45 -6.35 -17.14
CA SER A 123 -6.53 -6.02 -18.08
C SER A 123 -6.60 -4.50 -18.28
N PRO A 124 -7.16 -4.01 -19.41
CA PRO A 124 -7.29 -2.57 -19.66
C PRO A 124 -8.03 -1.83 -18.54
N ALA A 125 -9.13 -2.41 -18.01
CA ALA A 125 -9.92 -1.80 -16.94
C ALA A 125 -9.13 -1.67 -15.62
N ARG A 126 -8.32 -2.67 -15.29
CA ARG A 126 -7.47 -2.64 -14.09
C ARG A 126 -6.29 -1.69 -14.28
N ALA A 127 -5.70 -1.64 -15.47
CA ALA A 127 -4.66 -0.67 -15.82
C ALA A 127 -5.15 0.78 -15.65
N ALA A 128 -6.37 1.09 -16.09
CA ALA A 128 -6.99 2.42 -15.90
C ALA A 128 -7.08 2.82 -14.41
N THR A 129 -7.25 1.86 -13.52
CA THR A 129 -7.27 2.10 -12.06
C THR A 129 -5.87 2.35 -11.48
N MET A 130 -4.85 1.67 -12.00
CA MET A 130 -3.47 1.76 -11.51
C MET A 130 -2.71 2.97 -12.04
N LEU A 131 -2.96 3.36 -13.29
CA LEU A 131 -2.20 4.42 -13.99
C LEU A 131 -2.14 5.76 -13.22
N PRO A 132 -3.24 6.30 -12.66
CA PRO A 132 -3.17 7.54 -11.90
C PRO A 132 -2.21 7.47 -10.70
N VAL A 133 -2.14 6.32 -10.02
CA VAL A 133 -1.21 6.09 -8.90
C VAL A 133 0.23 6.04 -9.38
N LEU A 134 0.50 5.31 -10.47
CA LEU A 134 1.84 5.24 -11.08
C LEU A 134 2.31 6.62 -11.57
N ILE A 135 1.41 7.41 -12.16
CA ILE A 135 1.69 8.79 -12.58
C ILE A 135 2.00 9.66 -11.36
N ALA A 136 1.23 9.55 -10.27
CA ALA A 136 1.51 10.30 -9.05
C ALA A 136 2.87 9.92 -8.42
N LEU A 137 3.26 8.64 -8.52
CA LEU A 137 4.55 8.13 -8.06
C LEU A 137 5.75 8.65 -8.86
N ARG A 138 5.58 9.09 -10.11
CA ARG A 138 6.69 9.59 -10.97
C ARG A 138 7.45 10.75 -10.34
N HIS A 139 6.77 11.55 -9.53
CA HIS A 139 7.32 12.72 -8.87
C HIS A 139 8.05 12.39 -7.57
N ARG A 140 7.99 11.14 -7.12
CA ARG A 140 8.71 10.68 -5.95
C ARG A 140 10.19 10.61 -6.33
N ARG A 141 11.01 11.50 -5.74
CA ARG A 141 12.47 11.35 -5.82
C ARG A 141 12.84 10.10 -5.05
N TRP A 142 13.28 9.06 -5.75
CA TRP A 142 13.84 7.88 -5.10
C TRP A 142 15.13 8.34 -4.44
N GLY A 143 15.27 8.10 -3.13
CA GLY A 143 16.52 8.34 -2.43
C GLY A 143 17.62 7.61 -3.20
N ARG A 144 18.65 8.33 -3.65
CA ARG A 144 19.76 7.78 -4.43
C ARG A 144 20.48 6.69 -3.63
N ARG A 145 19.97 5.46 -3.64
CA ARG A 145 20.80 4.30 -3.37
C ARG A 145 21.66 4.14 -4.62
N ARG A 146 22.94 4.46 -4.47
CA ARG A 146 23.97 4.09 -5.44
C ARG A 146 23.76 2.61 -5.75
N TRP A 147 23.43 2.31 -6.99
CA TRP A 147 23.58 0.97 -7.54
C TRP A 147 25.09 0.67 -7.53
N THR A 148 25.62 0.16 -6.42
CA THR A 148 26.89 -0.56 -6.46
C THR A 148 26.56 -1.94 -6.99
N ALA A 149 26.69 -2.09 -8.30
CA ALA A 149 26.75 -3.38 -8.95
C ALA A 149 28.00 -4.12 -8.44
N THR A 150 27.86 -4.87 -7.35
CA THR A 150 28.79 -5.96 -7.04
C THR A 150 28.14 -7.25 -7.51
N ALA A 151 28.18 -7.45 -8.84
CA ALA A 151 28.22 -8.79 -9.39
C ALA A 151 29.65 -9.29 -9.18
N ARG A 152 29.84 -10.22 -8.24
CA ARG A 152 30.99 -11.13 -8.29
C ARG A 152 30.47 -12.42 -8.91
N TRP A 153 31.03 -12.74 -10.07
CA TRP A 153 31.05 -14.08 -10.64
C TRP A 153 31.97 -14.96 -9.77
#